data_AF-A0A6S6SKQ8-F1
#
_entry.id   AF-A0A6S6SKQ8-F1
#
_cell.length_a   1.000
_cell.length_b   1.000
_cell.length_c   1.000
_cell.angle_alpha   90.00
_cell.angle_beta   90.00
_cell.angle_gamma   90.00
#
_symmetry.space_group_name_H-M   'P 1'
#
loop_
_entity.id
_entity.type
_entity.pdbx_description
1 polymer ?
#
loop_
_entity_poly.entity_id
_entity_poly.type
_entity_poly.pdbx_seq_one_letter_code
_entity_poly.pdbx_strand_id
1 'polypeptide(L)'
;MLEKLLYTGIGAASLFKEKVEEEVKKLEESGKIKTDDAKSFLESIETKGKEEEERVKESIKTALKEVIAELDLATKADIQKLKEDLTSNN
;
A
#
# COMPACT_ATOMS: atom_id res chain seq x y z
N MET A 1 -5.71 1.71 15.14
CA MET A 1 -5.31 0.36 14.69
C MET A 1 -4.89 0.37 13.23
N LEU A 2 -5.68 0.95 12.32
CA LEU A 2 -5.34 1.11 10.89
C LEU A 2 -4.00 1.81 10.66
N GLU A 3 -3.73 2.92 11.34
CA GLU A 3 -2.45 3.63 11.23
C GLU A 3 -1.25 2.74 11.60
N LYS A 4 -1.38 1.93 12.67
CA LYS A 4 -0.35 0.97 13.08
C LYS A 4 -0.12 -0.09 12.01
N LEU A 5 -1.19 -0.64 11.43
CA LEU A 5 -1.10 -1.63 10.34
C LEU A 5 -0.38 -1.05 9.12
N LEU A 6 -0.69 0.20 8.74
CA LEU A 6 -0.03 0.92 7.66
C LEU A 6 1.47 1.10 7.91
N TYR A 7 1.85 1.62 9.08
CA TYR A 7 3.28 1.76 9.43
C TYR A 7 4.00 0.41 9.50
N THR A 8 3.36 -0.63 10.04
CA THR A 8 3.93 -1.98 10.06
C THR A 8 4.12 -2.53 8.65
N GLY A 9 3.16 -2.34 7.74
CA GLY A 9 3.28 -2.77 6.35
C GLY A 9 4.44 -2.09 5.63
N ILE A 10 4.57 -0.77 5.79
CA ILE A 10 5.70 0.00 5.24
C ILE A 10 7.02 -0.48 5.83
N GLY A 11 7.11 -0.65 7.15
CA GLY A 11 8.32 -1.11 7.82
C GLY A 11 8.74 -2.51 7.36
N ALA A 12 7.80 -3.45 7.24
CA ALA A 12 8.06 -4.79 6.75
C ALA A 12 8.53 -4.79 5.28
N ALA A 13 7.94 -3.96 4.42
CA ALA A 13 8.36 -3.80 3.03
C ALA A 13 9.79 -3.23 2.92
N SER A 14 10.16 -2.27 3.78
CA SER A 14 11.52 -1.72 3.83
C SER A 14 12.55 -2.78 4.23
N LEU A 15 12.27 -3.57 5.26
CA LEU A 15 13.14 -4.68 5.68
C LEU A 15 13.28 -5.74 4.57
N PHE A 16 12.19 -6.03 3.86
CA PHE A 16 12.23 -6.94 2.72
C PHE A 16 13.13 -6.41 1.61
N LYS A 17 13.01 -5.12 1.26
CA LYS A 17 13.87 -4.47 0.27
C LYS A 17 15.35 -4.59 0.64
N GLU A 18 15.70 -4.25 1.88
CA GLU A 18 17.08 -4.37 2.39
C GLU A 18 17.59 -5.81 2.25
N LYS A 19 16.76 -6.80 2.60
CA LYS A 19 17.13 -8.21 2.51
C LYS A 19 17.35 -8.69 1.08
N VAL A 20 16.52 -8.26 0.14
CA VAL A 20 16.68 -8.59 -1.29
C VAL A 20 17.96 -7.98 -1.83
N GLU A 21 18.22 -6.70 -1.57
CA GLU A 21 19.45 -6.02 -1.99
C GLU A 21 20.70 -6.71 -1.41
N GLU A 22 20.67 -7.09 -0.13
CA GLU A 22 21.76 -7.81 0.53
C GLU A 22 22.05 -9.17 -0.14
N GLU A 23 21.03 -9.98 -0.41
CA GLU A 23 21.23 -11.30 -1.02
C GLU A 23 21.67 -11.20 -2.49
N VAL A 24 21.13 -10.25 -3.25
CA VAL A 24 21.58 -10.01 -4.63
C VAL A 24 23.04 -9.58 -4.65
N LYS A 25 23.46 -8.71 -3.73
CA LYS A 25 24.85 -8.30 -3.59
C LYS A 25 25.77 -9.48 -3.24
N LYS A 26 25.37 -10.38 -2.35
CA LYS A 26 26.14 -11.60 -2.04
C LYS A 26 26.31 -12.52 -3.26
N LEU A 27 25.29 -12.63 -4.09
CA LEU A 27 25.37 -13.39 -5.33
C LEU A 27 26.37 -12.74 -6.31
N GLU A 28 26.40 -11.41 -6.36
CA GLU A 28 27.33 -10.65 -7.22
C GLU A 28 28.77 -10.82 -6.73
N GLU A 29 29.03 -10.61 -5.44
CA GLU A 29 30.35 -10.76 -4.82
C GLU A 29 30.90 -12.19 -4.93
N SER A 30 30.02 -13.20 -4.89
CA SER A 30 30.41 -14.61 -5.09
C SER A 30 30.56 -15.01 -6.56
N GLY A 31 30.38 -14.09 -7.50
CA GLY A 31 30.49 -14.32 -8.94
C GLY A 31 29.38 -15.18 -9.53
N LYS A 32 28.30 -15.42 -8.78
CA LYS A 32 27.14 -16.24 -9.20
C LYS A 32 26.17 -15.48 -10.10
N ILE A 33 26.25 -14.16 -10.12
CA ILE A 33 25.50 -13.27 -11.00
C ILE A 33 26.44 -12.16 -11.48
N LYS A 34 26.23 -11.67 -12.72
CA LYS A 34 26.96 -10.52 -13.23
C LYS A 34 26.35 -9.23 -12.67
N THR A 35 27.15 -8.19 -12.54
CA THR A 35 26.70 -6.86 -12.10
C THR A 35 25.50 -6.34 -12.91
N ASP A 36 25.53 -6.47 -14.24
CA ASP A 36 24.44 -6.01 -15.10
C ASP A 36 23.13 -6.79 -14.86
N ASP A 37 23.24 -8.11 -14.66
CA ASP A 37 22.10 -8.98 -14.38
C ASP A 37 21.50 -8.70 -13.00
N ALA A 38 22.35 -8.45 -11.99
CA ALA A 38 21.93 -8.07 -10.64
C ALA A 38 21.17 -6.74 -10.64
N LYS A 39 21.69 -5.75 -11.37
CA LYS A 39 21.04 -4.44 -11.52
C LYS A 39 19.69 -4.57 -12.22
N SER A 40 19.64 -5.29 -13.34
CA SER A 40 18.38 -5.53 -14.07
C SER A 40 17.35 -6.27 -13.22
N PHE A 41 17.79 -7.24 -12.40
CA PHE A 41 16.91 -7.95 -11.48
C PHE A 41 16.29 -7.02 -10.44
N LEU A 42 17.10 -6.18 -9.78
CA LEU A 42 16.60 -5.20 -8.80
C LEU A 42 15.64 -4.18 -9.43
N GLU A 43 15.97 -3.65 -10.61
CA GLU A 43 15.09 -2.74 -11.37
C GLU A 43 13.76 -3.41 -11.72
N SER A 44 13.77 -4.69 -12.07
CA SER A 44 12.55 -5.45 -12.36
C SER A 44 11.66 -5.63 -11.13
N ILE A 45 12.26 -5.83 -9.95
CA ILE A 45 11.54 -5.92 -8.68
C ILE A 45 10.94 -4.57 -8.32
N GLU A 46 11.71 -3.49 -8.44
CA GLU A 46 11.23 -2.14 -8.14
C GLU A 46 10.06 -1.75 -9.05
N THR A 47 10.16 -2.04 -10.34
CA THR A 47 9.10 -1.75 -11.32
C THR A 47 7.82 -2.50 -10.98
N LYS A 48 7.91 -3.82 -10.75
CA LYS A 48 6.76 -4.64 -10.34
C LYS A 48 6.18 -4.17 -9.00
N GLY A 49 7.03 -3.77 -8.06
CA GLY A 49 6.61 -3.23 -6.77
C GLY A 49 5.77 -1.96 -6.92
N LYS A 50 6.19 -1.03 -7.77
CA LYS A 50 5.44 0.21 -8.06
C LYS A 50 4.08 -0.07 -8.71
N GLU A 51 4.01 -1.04 -9.63
CA GLU A 51 2.74 -1.46 -10.22
C GLU A 51 1.79 -2.08 -9.19
N GLU A 52 2.33 -2.88 -8.27
CA GLU A 52 1.55 -3.53 -7.22
C GLU A 52 1.09 -2.54 -6.14
N GLU A 53 1.87 -1.50 -5.85
CA GLU A 53 1.52 -0.47 -4.87
C GLU A 53 0.17 0.19 -5.16
N GLU A 54 -0.09 0.59 -6.41
CA GLU A 54 -1.36 1.21 -6.78
C GLU A 54 -2.53 0.20 -6.68
N ARG A 55 -2.31 -1.07 -7.04
CA ARG A 55 -3.33 -2.13 -6.86
C ARG A 55 -3.68 -2.36 -5.39
N VAL A 56 -2.67 -2.40 -4.52
CA VAL A 56 -2.86 -2.57 -3.07
C VAL A 56 -3.61 -1.38 -2.49
N LYS A 57 -3.25 -0.16 -2.89
CA LYS A 57 -3.92 1.08 -2.45
C LYS A 57 -5.40 1.12 -2.86
N GLU A 58 -5.74 0.72 -4.07
CA GLU A 58 -7.14 0.59 -4.49
C GLU A 58 -7.88 -0.48 -3.70
N SER A 59 -7.23 -1.62 -3.45
CA SER A 59 -7.80 -2.72 -2.66
C SER A 59 -8.10 -2.28 -1.22
N ILE A 60 -7.16 -1.57 -0.58
CA ILE A 60 -7.36 -1.00 0.77
C ILE A 60 -8.51 0.01 0.77
N LYS A 61 -8.56 0.91 -0.21
CA LYS A 61 -9.64 1.90 -0.32
C LYS A 61 -11.01 1.24 -0.47
N THR A 62 -11.08 0.15 -1.22
CA THR A 62 -12.32 -0.62 -1.42
C THR A 62 -12.73 -1.33 -0.14
N ALA A 63 -11.81 -2.05 0.51
CA ALA A 63 -12.06 -2.71 1.79
C ALA A 63 -12.54 -1.73 2.87
N LEU A 64 -11.96 -0.53 2.94
CA LEU A 64 -12.42 0.50 3.89
C LEU A 64 -13.84 0.98 3.60
N LYS A 65 -14.23 1.12 2.34
CA LYS A 65 -15.61 1.48 1.97
C LYS A 65 -16.59 0.38 2.34
N GLU A 66 -16.23 -0.88 2.10
CA GLU A 66 -17.04 -2.05 2.48
C GLU A 66 -17.26 -2.10 3.99
N VAL A 67 -16.20 -1.96 4.79
CA VAL A 67 -16.30 -1.90 6.25
C VAL A 67 -17.20 -0.75 6.73
N ILE A 68 -17.10 0.43 6.13
CA ILE A 68 -17.97 1.57 6.45
C ILE A 68 -19.45 1.23 6.18
N ALA A 69 -19.74 0.57 5.05
CA ALA A 69 -21.09 0.17 4.67
C ALA A 69 -21.64 -0.96 5.55
N GLU A 70 -20.82 -1.97 5.86
CA GLU A 70 -21.21 -3.11 6.71
C GLU A 70 -21.50 -2.69 8.16
N LEU A 71 -20.78 -1.68 8.65
CA LEU A 71 -20.99 -1.12 10.00
C LEU A 71 -22.06 -0.03 10.05
N ASP A 72 -22.72 0.25 8.92
CA ASP A 72 -23.78 1.28 8.77
C ASP A 72 -23.34 2.66 9.30
N LEU A 73 -22.10 3.04 9.02
CA LEU A 73 -21.53 4.30 9.51
C LEU A 73 -21.96 5.46 8.62
N ALA A 74 -22.51 6.51 9.24
CA ALA A 74 -22.90 7.74 8.55
C ALA A 74 -21.69 8.40 7.86
N THR A 75 -21.81 8.65 6.55
CA THR A 75 -20.80 9.31 5.75
C THR A 75 -20.91 10.84 5.87
N LYS A 76 -19.91 11.56 5.34
CA LYS A 76 -19.99 13.01 5.20
C LYS A 76 -21.19 13.47 4.38
N ALA A 77 -21.57 12.70 3.35
CA ALA A 77 -22.72 13.02 2.51
C ALA A 77 -24.01 12.91 3.30
N ASP A 78 -24.14 11.86 4.13
CA ASP A 78 -25.31 11.66 5.00
C ASP A 78 -25.45 12.81 6.01
N ILE A 79 -24.33 13.25 6.60
CA ILE A 79 -24.31 14.40 7.52
C ILE A 79 -24.69 15.70 6.80
N GLN A 80 -24.22 15.90 5.57
CA GLN A 80 -24.52 17.11 4.83
C GLN A 80 -26.00 17.18 4.43
N LYS A 81 -26.55 16.07 3.93
CA LYS A 81 -27.98 15.95 3.66
C LYS A 81 -28.82 16.22 4.90
N LEU A 82 -28.43 15.64 6.04
CA LEU A 82 -29.11 15.90 7.32
C LEU A 82 -29.11 17.38 7.70
N LYS A 83 -28.01 18.11 7.46
CA LYS A 83 -27.94 19.56 7.72
C LYS A 83 -28.90 20.33 6.83
N GLU A 84 -28.91 20.02 5.53
CA GLU A 84 -29.79 20.67 4.54
C GLU A 84 -31.27 20.49 4.90
N ASP A 85 -31.67 19.26 5.26
CA ASP A 85 -33.02 18.91 5.69
C ASP A 85 -33.43 19.68 6.96
N LEU A 86 -32.53 19.84 7.93
CA LEU A 86 -32.77 20.60 9.16
C LEU A 86 -32.87 22.11 8.91
N THR A 87 -32.09 22.65 7.96
CA THR A 87 -32.15 24.10 7.62
C THR A 87 -33.30 24.46 6.70
N SER A 88 -33.82 23.53 5.91
CA SER A 88 -34.93 23.77 4.97
C SER A 88 -36.32 23.67 5.63
N ASN A 89 -36.39 23.14 6.87
CA ASN A 89 -37.62 23.00 7.66
C ASN A 89 -37.81 24.10 8.74
N ASN A 90 -37.03 25.18 8.70
CA ASN A 90 -37.24 26.43 9.45
C ASN A 90 -37.57 27.58 8.49
#